data_AF-A0A525WL93-F1
#
_entry.id   AF-A0A525WL93-F1
#
_cell.length_a   1.000
_cell.length_b   1.000
_cell.length_c   1.000
_cell.angle_alpha   90.00
_cell.angle_beta   90.00
_cell.angle_gamma   90.00
#
_symmetry.space_group_name_H-M   'P 1'
#
loop_
_entity.id
_entity.type
_entity.pdbx_description
1 polymer ?
#
loop_
_entity_poly.entity_id
_entity_poly.type
_entity_poly.pdbx_seq_one_letter_code
_entity_poly.pdbx_strand_id
1 'polypeptide(L)'
;MHEQAPPTTSPAGPKAKKPLDTVVKLALTVFVGSFALIWGGMYLSRPDRSIPPYSVGSQNGHLVATHVPPGTTDHQIETLLNRFRKVGHQTHDFGPMKIRPTTPDDAGSRYRRMLVYVFDDDGWTDPEVLAKYVAGDATVAKEFDKSVRGYYLLQDEEEEGGVGPLPKAGELSAATRVLFKGRVTDPLPAEAETEKDNSISPL
;
A
#
# COMPACT_ATOMS: atom_id res chain seq x y z
N MET A 1 83.61 -42.60 -29.35
CA MET A 1 82.35 -43.22 -28.91
C MET A 1 81.43 -42.07 -28.49
N HIS A 2 80.33 -41.88 -29.23
CA HIS A 2 79.28 -40.90 -28.94
C HIS A 2 78.28 -41.47 -27.91
N GLU A 3 77.35 -40.61 -27.45
CA GLU A 3 76.09 -40.90 -26.70
C GLU A 3 76.22 -41.04 -25.17
N GLN A 4 75.34 -40.49 -24.31
CA GLN A 4 74.08 -39.73 -24.47
C GLN A 4 73.71 -39.13 -23.09
N ALA A 5 73.29 -37.87 -23.02
CA ALA A 5 72.68 -37.29 -21.82
C ALA A 5 71.15 -37.54 -21.82
N PRO A 6 70.50 -37.73 -20.66
CA PRO A 6 69.06 -38.04 -20.60
C PRO A 6 68.20 -36.80 -20.90
N PRO A 7 66.96 -36.98 -21.37
CA PRO A 7 66.15 -35.90 -21.89
C PRO A 7 65.51 -35.03 -20.79
N THR A 8 65.52 -33.73 -21.03
CA THR A 8 64.80 -32.70 -20.28
C THR A 8 63.30 -32.86 -20.48
N THR A 9 62.55 -33.19 -19.43
CA THR A 9 61.08 -33.16 -19.44
C THR A 9 60.60 -31.71 -19.37
N SER A 10 59.92 -31.27 -20.44
CA SER A 10 59.23 -29.97 -20.48
C SER A 10 58.00 -29.97 -19.57
N PRO A 11 57.68 -28.87 -18.86
CA PRO A 11 56.47 -28.80 -18.06
C PRO A 11 55.24 -28.68 -18.96
N ALA A 12 54.23 -29.52 -18.70
CA ALA A 12 52.96 -29.50 -19.40
C ALA A 12 52.23 -28.16 -19.19
N GLY A 13 51.94 -27.46 -20.29
CA GLY A 13 51.11 -26.25 -20.29
C GLY A 13 49.67 -26.51 -19.79
N PRO A 14 48.95 -25.45 -19.39
CA PRO A 14 47.63 -25.58 -18.77
C PRO A 14 46.61 -26.16 -19.77
N LYS A 15 45.92 -27.24 -19.36
CA LYS A 15 44.85 -27.87 -20.15
C LYS A 15 43.71 -26.88 -20.35
N ALA A 16 43.45 -26.49 -21.60
CA ALA A 16 42.29 -25.69 -21.97
C ALA A 16 40.99 -26.44 -21.60
N LYS A 17 40.13 -25.82 -20.78
CA LYS A 17 38.85 -26.40 -20.36
C LYS A 17 37.93 -26.54 -21.59
N LYS A 18 37.33 -27.72 -21.76
CA LYS A 18 36.39 -28.01 -22.86
C LYS A 18 35.23 -27.00 -22.80
N PRO A 19 34.93 -26.28 -23.90
CA PRO A 19 33.84 -25.30 -23.88
C PRO A 19 32.51 -26.03 -23.64
N LEU A 20 31.70 -25.50 -22.72
CA LEU A 20 30.34 -26.01 -22.48
C LEU A 20 29.53 -25.98 -23.78
N ASP A 21 28.80 -27.07 -24.03
CA ASP A 21 27.90 -27.24 -25.16
C ASP A 21 26.90 -26.06 -25.23
N THR A 22 26.65 -25.56 -26.44
CA THR A 22 25.70 -24.49 -26.73
C THR A 22 24.31 -24.80 -26.17
N VAL A 23 23.87 -26.06 -26.21
CA VAL A 23 22.57 -26.46 -25.63
C VAL A 23 22.58 -26.32 -24.11
N VAL A 24 23.70 -26.66 -23.46
CA VAL A 24 23.85 -26.53 -22.00
C VAL A 24 23.89 -25.06 -21.60
N LYS A 25 24.56 -24.20 -22.38
CA LYS A 25 24.54 -22.75 -22.15
C LYS A 25 23.14 -22.19 -22.29
N LEU A 26 22.40 -22.57 -23.34
CA LEU A 26 21.03 -22.11 -23.55
C LEU A 26 20.12 -22.56 -22.41
N ALA A 27 20.21 -23.82 -21.99
CA ALA A 27 19.44 -24.35 -20.86
C ALA A 27 19.75 -23.60 -19.57
N LEU A 28 21.03 -23.30 -19.29
CA LEU A 28 21.43 -22.54 -18.11
C LEU A 28 20.93 -21.09 -18.16
N THR A 29 20.99 -20.43 -19.33
CA THR A 29 20.47 -19.08 -19.51
C THR A 29 18.96 -19.02 -19.32
N VAL A 30 18.22 -19.98 -19.90
CA VAL A 30 16.76 -20.08 -19.72
C VAL A 30 16.42 -20.34 -18.25
N PHE A 31 17.16 -21.23 -17.59
CA PHE A 31 16.96 -21.52 -16.16
C PHE A 31 17.17 -20.28 -15.29
N VAL A 32 18.32 -19.60 -15.43
CA VAL A 32 18.61 -18.37 -14.67
C VAL A 32 17.61 -17.26 -15.01
N GLY A 33 17.26 -17.09 -16.29
CA GLY A 33 16.25 -16.13 -16.72
C GLY A 33 14.87 -16.39 -16.12
N SER A 34 14.48 -17.66 -16.02
CA SER A 34 13.20 -18.06 -15.41
C SER A 34 13.18 -17.73 -13.91
N PHE A 35 14.26 -18.03 -13.19
CA PHE A 35 14.39 -17.65 -11.78
C PHE A 35 14.40 -16.14 -11.59
N ALA A 36 15.07 -15.38 -12.46
CA ALA A 36 15.08 -13.93 -12.40
C ALA A 36 13.70 -13.32 -12.68
N LEU A 37 12.94 -13.85 -13.65
CA LEU A 37 11.59 -13.41 -13.96
C LEU A 37 10.60 -13.73 -12.84
N ILE A 38 10.67 -14.94 -12.26
CA ILE A 38 9.82 -15.33 -11.12
C ILE A 38 10.16 -14.49 -9.90
N TRP A 39 11.45 -14.34 -9.58
CA TRP A 39 11.91 -13.49 -8.49
C TRP A 39 11.48 -12.04 -8.69
N GLY A 40 11.68 -11.49 -9.88
CA GLY A 40 11.27 -10.14 -10.25
C GLY A 40 9.76 -9.94 -10.11
N GLY A 41 8.97 -10.87 -10.66
CA GLY A 41 7.51 -10.84 -10.54
C GLY A 41 7.02 -10.91 -9.09
N MET A 42 7.62 -11.78 -8.28
CA MET A 42 7.33 -11.89 -6.85
C MET A 42 7.75 -10.65 -6.06
N TYR A 43 8.85 -9.99 -6.42
CA TYR A 43 9.32 -8.77 -5.78
C TYR A 43 8.38 -7.58 -6.06
N LEU A 44 7.95 -7.43 -7.31
CA LEU A 44 7.04 -6.36 -7.74
C LEU A 44 5.61 -6.56 -7.23
N SER A 45 5.19 -7.80 -6.96
CA SER A 45 3.84 -8.14 -6.50
C SER A 45 3.74 -8.25 -4.97
N ARG A 46 4.76 -7.85 -4.21
CA ARG A 46 4.69 -7.92 -2.75
C ARG A 46 3.54 -7.03 -2.28
N PRO A 47 2.50 -7.60 -1.64
CA PRO A 47 1.48 -6.80 -1.00
C PRO A 47 2.19 -5.89 0.00
N ASP A 48 1.82 -4.62 0.03
CA ASP A 48 2.31 -3.68 1.03
C ASP A 48 1.89 -4.23 2.41
N ARG A 49 2.83 -4.90 3.10
CA ARG A 49 2.61 -5.50 4.43
C ARG A 49 2.64 -4.46 5.54
N SER A 50 2.89 -3.19 5.21
CA SER A 50 2.90 -2.12 6.22
C SER A 50 1.49 -1.79 6.70
N ILE A 51 0.46 -1.98 5.87
CA ILE A 51 -0.94 -1.73 6.22
C ILE A 51 -1.67 -3.02 6.58
N PRO A 52 -2.65 -2.98 7.51
CA PRO A 52 -3.53 -4.11 7.72
C PRO A 52 -4.34 -4.40 6.44
N PRO A 53 -4.75 -5.67 6.24
CA PRO A 53 -5.74 -5.98 5.21
C PRO A 53 -7.02 -5.17 5.46
N TYR A 54 -7.58 -4.60 4.40
CA TYR A 54 -8.85 -3.87 4.45
C TYR A 54 -9.63 -4.06 3.16
N SER A 55 -10.92 -3.76 3.21
CA SER A 55 -11.82 -3.76 2.05
C SER A 55 -12.71 -2.53 2.06
N VAL A 56 -12.97 -1.95 0.88
CA VAL A 56 -14.03 -0.96 0.71
C VAL A 56 -15.34 -1.73 0.54
N GLY A 57 -16.23 -1.66 1.54
CA GLY A 57 -17.51 -2.37 1.50
C GLY A 57 -18.57 -1.60 0.70
N SER A 58 -18.70 -0.31 0.96
CA SER A 58 -19.60 0.57 0.22
C SER A 58 -19.07 2.00 0.12
N GLN A 59 -19.61 2.73 -0.85
CA GLN A 59 -19.31 4.14 -1.06
C GLN A 59 -20.57 4.86 -1.56
N ASN A 60 -20.89 5.99 -0.95
CA ASN A 60 -21.98 6.87 -1.33
C ASN A 60 -21.46 8.30 -1.50
N GLY A 61 -21.26 8.71 -2.75
CA GLY A 61 -20.65 10.00 -3.08
C GLY A 61 -19.24 10.12 -2.50
N HIS A 62 -19.11 11.02 -1.52
CA HIS A 62 -17.86 11.29 -0.80
C HIS A 62 -17.66 10.44 0.46
N LEU A 63 -18.68 9.70 0.91
CA LEU A 63 -18.57 8.81 2.07
C LEU A 63 -18.14 7.42 1.64
N VAL A 64 -17.13 6.87 2.31
CA VAL A 64 -16.54 5.57 2.02
C VAL A 64 -16.57 4.73 3.30
N ALA A 65 -17.24 3.58 3.28
CA ALA A 65 -17.24 2.63 4.39
C ALA A 65 -16.24 1.51 4.11
N THR A 66 -15.25 1.37 4.99
CA THR A 66 -14.20 0.37 4.90
C THR A 66 -14.23 -0.57 6.09
N HIS A 67 -13.85 -1.82 5.84
CA HIS A 67 -13.78 -2.87 6.84
C HIS A 67 -12.33 -3.34 6.99
N VAL A 68 -11.89 -3.55 8.22
CA VAL A 68 -10.67 -4.25 8.62
C VAL A 68 -11.06 -5.50 9.40
N PRO A 69 -10.29 -6.61 9.35
CA PRO A 69 -10.65 -7.81 10.07
C PRO A 69 -10.86 -7.58 11.58
N PRO A 70 -11.74 -8.36 12.22
CA PRO A 70 -11.88 -8.35 13.67
C PRO A 70 -10.54 -8.58 14.36
N GLY A 71 -10.27 -7.81 15.41
CA GLY A 71 -8.99 -7.88 16.15
C GLY A 71 -7.86 -7.02 15.57
N THR A 72 -8.12 -6.25 14.50
CA THR A 72 -7.19 -5.20 14.05
C THR A 72 -6.98 -4.18 15.17
N THR A 73 -5.72 -3.91 15.50
CA THR A 73 -5.35 -3.01 16.60
C THR A 73 -5.44 -1.54 16.17
N ASP A 74 -5.56 -0.65 17.14
CA ASP A 74 -5.58 0.79 16.88
C ASP A 74 -4.32 1.25 16.13
N HIS A 75 -3.14 0.72 16.50
CA HIS A 75 -1.89 0.98 15.78
C HIS A 75 -1.96 0.55 14.30
N GLN A 76 -2.59 -0.60 14.00
CA GLN A 76 -2.75 -1.03 12.61
C GLN A 76 -3.69 -0.10 11.84
N ILE A 77 -4.76 0.38 12.49
CA ILE A 77 -5.65 1.40 11.92
C ILE A 77 -4.87 2.69 11.67
N GLU A 78 -4.01 3.13 12.59
CA GLU A 78 -3.13 4.29 12.39
C GLU A 78 -2.26 4.14 11.13
N THR A 79 -1.69 2.96 10.90
CA THR A 79 -0.89 2.73 9.68
C THR A 79 -1.73 2.81 8.41
N LEU A 80 -2.97 2.31 8.44
CA LEU A 80 -3.92 2.46 7.32
C LEU A 80 -4.26 3.94 7.08
N LEU A 81 -4.53 4.71 8.14
CA LEU A 81 -4.81 6.15 8.06
C LEU A 81 -3.62 6.94 7.55
N ASN A 82 -2.40 6.60 7.98
CA ASN A 82 -1.17 7.18 7.46
C ASN A 82 -0.94 6.83 5.99
N ARG A 83 -1.40 5.67 5.52
CA ARG A 83 -1.36 5.34 4.10
C ARG A 83 -2.32 6.20 3.30
N PHE A 84 -3.54 6.44 3.78
CA PHE A 84 -4.45 7.41 3.14
C PHE A 84 -3.83 8.80 3.07
N ARG A 85 -3.24 9.26 4.19
CA ARG A 85 -2.50 10.51 4.27
C ARG A 85 -1.39 10.61 3.23
N LYS A 86 -0.54 9.58 3.14
CA LYS A 86 0.57 9.50 2.17
C LYS A 86 0.05 9.61 0.72
N VAL A 87 -1.03 8.91 0.40
CA VAL A 87 -1.67 8.99 -0.93
C VAL A 87 -2.18 10.40 -1.20
N GLY A 88 -2.84 11.03 -0.22
CA GLY A 88 -3.31 12.42 -0.31
C GLY A 88 -2.17 13.37 -0.70
N HIS A 89 -1.04 13.29 0.01
CA HIS A 89 0.13 14.17 -0.18
C HIS A 89 0.90 13.92 -1.47
N GLN A 90 0.97 12.67 -1.93
CA GLN A 90 1.87 12.29 -3.04
C GLN A 90 1.19 12.33 -4.41
N THR A 91 0.11 11.58 -4.56
CA THR A 91 -0.54 11.39 -5.86
C THR A 91 -1.92 12.01 -5.93
N HIS A 92 -2.57 12.19 -4.77
CA HIS A 92 -3.97 12.55 -4.63
C HIS A 92 -4.93 11.58 -5.38
N ASP A 93 -4.43 10.40 -5.78
CA ASP A 93 -5.22 9.37 -6.47
C ASP A 93 -5.43 8.17 -5.55
N PHE A 94 -6.65 8.05 -5.02
CA PHE A 94 -7.06 6.97 -4.14
C PHE A 94 -7.56 5.73 -4.90
N GLY A 95 -7.50 5.72 -6.24
CA GLY A 95 -7.87 4.57 -7.08
C GLY A 95 -7.13 3.28 -6.72
N PRO A 96 -5.80 3.29 -6.49
CA PRO A 96 -5.04 2.13 -6.03
C PRO A 96 -5.49 1.62 -4.64
N MET A 97 -6.10 2.47 -3.82
CA MET A 97 -6.73 2.11 -2.55
C MET A 97 -8.17 1.60 -2.73
N LYS A 98 -8.58 1.32 -3.98
CA LYS A 98 -9.93 0.89 -4.38
C LYS A 98 -11.06 1.86 -4.05
N ILE A 99 -10.75 3.12 -3.78
CA ILE A 99 -11.76 4.17 -3.57
C ILE A 99 -12.12 4.78 -4.92
N ARG A 100 -13.41 4.80 -5.24
CA ARG A 100 -13.90 5.39 -6.49
C ARG A 100 -13.81 6.91 -6.40
N PRO A 101 -13.59 7.62 -7.51
CA PRO A 101 -13.59 9.08 -7.52
C PRO A 101 -14.84 9.65 -6.83
N THR A 102 -14.64 10.49 -5.82
CA THR A 102 -15.73 11.13 -5.08
C THR A 102 -16.26 12.39 -5.77
N THR A 103 -15.63 12.76 -6.90
CA THR A 103 -16.07 13.82 -7.81
C THR A 103 -16.08 13.21 -9.22
N PRO A 104 -17.23 12.66 -9.67
CA PRO A 104 -17.28 11.86 -10.90
C PRO A 104 -17.04 12.67 -12.19
N ASP A 105 -17.38 13.97 -12.18
CA ASP A 105 -17.56 14.77 -13.39
C ASP A 105 -16.43 15.76 -13.69
N ASP A 106 -15.40 15.83 -12.84
CA ASP A 106 -14.26 16.73 -13.02
C ASP A 106 -12.93 16.00 -12.79
N ALA A 107 -12.19 15.80 -13.87
CA ALA A 107 -10.87 15.18 -13.84
C ALA A 107 -9.82 16.04 -13.11
N GLY A 108 -10.03 17.37 -13.04
CA GLY A 108 -9.18 18.31 -12.32
C GLY A 108 -9.45 18.37 -10.81
N SER A 109 -10.51 17.74 -10.33
CA SER A 109 -10.92 17.79 -8.91
C SER A 109 -11.31 16.43 -8.33
N ARG A 110 -10.71 15.34 -8.85
CA ARG A 110 -10.91 14.00 -8.26
C ARG A 110 -10.53 14.01 -6.79
N TYR A 111 -11.30 13.34 -5.95
CA TYR A 111 -11.05 13.19 -4.51
C TYR A 111 -11.04 14.48 -3.68
N ARG A 112 -11.63 15.58 -4.22
CA ARG A 112 -11.72 16.87 -3.53
C ARG A 112 -12.41 16.80 -2.18
N ARG A 113 -13.41 15.92 -2.02
CA ARG A 113 -14.05 15.66 -0.73
C ARG A 113 -14.18 14.17 -0.53
N MET A 114 -13.70 13.67 0.60
CA MET A 114 -13.77 12.27 0.92
C MET A 114 -13.76 12.09 2.43
N LEU A 115 -14.65 11.23 2.94
CA LEU A 115 -14.66 10.81 4.32
C LEU A 115 -14.69 9.29 4.34
N VAL A 116 -13.59 8.70 4.80
CA VAL A 116 -13.41 7.27 4.93
C VAL A 116 -13.69 6.89 6.38
N TYR A 117 -14.60 5.95 6.59
CA TYR A 117 -14.87 5.31 7.87
C TYR A 117 -14.24 3.92 7.91
N VAL A 118 -13.63 3.56 9.03
CA VAL A 118 -13.04 2.25 9.26
C VAL A 118 -13.85 1.52 10.32
N PHE A 119 -14.35 0.33 9.97
CA PHE A 119 -15.11 -0.57 10.83
C PHE A 119 -14.38 -1.91 10.99
N ASP A 120 -14.58 -2.57 12.12
CA ASP A 120 -14.15 -3.96 12.35
C ASP A 120 -15.28 -4.99 12.22
N ASP A 121 -16.51 -4.51 12.05
CA ASP A 121 -17.71 -5.28 11.72
C ASP A 121 -18.17 -4.89 10.31
N ASP A 122 -18.19 -5.87 9.41
CA ASP A 122 -18.50 -5.69 8.00
C ASP A 122 -19.96 -5.29 7.74
N GLY A 123 -20.88 -5.58 8.67
CA GLY A 123 -22.28 -5.19 8.60
C GLY A 123 -22.48 -3.67 8.52
N TRP A 124 -21.58 -2.88 9.10
CA TRP A 124 -21.61 -1.41 8.97
C TRP A 124 -21.15 -0.90 7.62
N THR A 125 -20.51 -1.75 6.82
CA THR A 125 -20.04 -1.41 5.47
C THR A 125 -21.03 -1.76 4.37
N ASP A 126 -22.19 -2.34 4.73
CA ASP A 126 -23.26 -2.66 3.78
C ASP A 126 -23.77 -1.38 3.08
N PRO A 127 -23.91 -1.38 1.73
CA PRO A 127 -24.49 -0.25 1.00
C PRO A 127 -25.84 0.24 1.53
N GLU A 128 -26.72 -0.65 2.02
CA GLU A 128 -28.02 -0.27 2.56
C GLU A 128 -27.89 0.45 3.91
N VAL A 129 -26.95 0.02 4.75
CA VAL A 129 -26.68 0.66 6.04
C VAL A 129 -26.10 2.05 5.82
N LEU A 130 -25.12 2.19 4.90
CA LEU A 130 -24.56 3.48 4.52
C LEU A 130 -25.64 4.40 3.91
N ALA A 131 -26.55 3.88 3.09
CA ALA A 131 -27.65 4.66 2.53
C ALA A 131 -28.62 5.17 3.61
N LYS A 132 -28.97 4.35 4.60
CA LYS A 132 -29.80 4.77 5.75
C LYS A 132 -29.09 5.83 6.60
N TYR A 133 -27.79 5.67 6.81
CA TYR A 133 -26.95 6.67 7.48
C TYR A 133 -26.99 8.02 6.75
N VAL A 134 -26.75 8.02 5.42
CA VAL A 134 -26.80 9.21 4.57
C VAL A 134 -28.19 9.86 4.56
N ALA A 135 -29.25 9.05 4.63
CA ALA A 135 -30.63 9.54 4.73
C ALA A 135 -30.98 10.14 6.10
N GLY A 136 -30.08 10.07 7.09
CA GLY A 136 -30.29 10.61 8.42
C GLY A 136 -31.19 9.74 9.31
N ASP A 137 -31.25 8.43 9.06
CA ASP A 137 -31.97 7.51 9.94
C ASP A 137 -31.35 7.53 11.34
N ALA A 138 -32.08 8.09 12.31
CA ALA A 138 -31.60 8.29 13.67
C ALA A 138 -31.27 6.98 14.40
N THR A 139 -31.90 5.86 14.01
CA THR A 139 -31.62 4.55 14.61
C THR A 139 -30.27 4.00 14.14
N VAL A 140 -29.91 4.27 12.88
CA VAL A 140 -28.64 3.86 12.28
C VAL A 140 -27.52 4.82 12.68
N ALA A 141 -27.75 6.14 12.59
CA ALA A 141 -26.71 7.15 12.79
C ALA A 141 -25.97 7.04 14.12
N LYS A 142 -26.70 6.82 15.21
CA LYS A 142 -26.11 6.73 16.55
C LYS A 142 -25.18 5.53 16.69
N GLU A 143 -25.59 4.36 16.20
CA GLU A 143 -24.78 3.14 16.32
C GLU A 143 -23.67 3.13 15.26
N PHE A 144 -23.91 3.69 14.06
CA PHE A 144 -22.91 3.86 13.02
C PHE A 144 -21.71 4.68 13.53
N ASP A 145 -21.96 5.89 14.06
CA ASP A 145 -20.89 6.76 14.56
C ASP A 145 -20.09 6.14 15.71
N LYS A 146 -20.76 5.34 16.54
CA LYS A 146 -20.17 4.63 17.68
C LYS A 146 -19.33 3.42 17.24
N SER A 147 -19.72 2.76 16.16
CA SER A 147 -19.02 1.59 15.60
C SER A 147 -17.78 1.97 14.79
N VAL A 148 -17.60 3.25 14.45
CA VAL A 148 -16.38 3.71 13.78
C VAL A 148 -15.16 3.50 14.67
N ARG A 149 -14.17 2.78 14.14
CA ARG A 149 -12.87 2.54 14.77
C ARG A 149 -11.82 3.56 14.33
N GLY A 150 -12.02 4.23 13.21
CA GLY A 150 -11.18 5.34 12.75
C GLY A 150 -11.75 6.02 11.52
N TYR A 151 -11.23 7.20 11.20
CA TYR A 151 -11.67 7.97 10.06
C TYR A 151 -10.51 8.72 9.38
N TYR A 152 -10.68 8.97 8.09
CA TYR A 152 -9.86 9.88 7.30
C TYR A 152 -10.78 10.86 6.57
N LEU A 153 -10.66 12.14 6.87
CA LEU A 153 -11.36 13.23 6.20
C LEU A 153 -10.38 13.98 5.31
N LEU A 154 -10.81 14.21 4.07
CA LEU A 154 -10.14 15.04 3.09
C LEU A 154 -11.18 16.03 2.55
N GLN A 155 -10.93 17.32 2.71
CA GLN A 155 -11.79 18.39 2.26
C GLN A 155 -10.95 19.48 1.61
N ASP A 156 -11.04 19.55 0.29
CA ASP A 156 -10.22 20.41 -0.55
C ASP A 156 -8.72 20.10 -0.32
N GLU A 157 -7.99 20.97 0.35
CA GLU A 157 -6.59 20.77 0.72
C GLU A 157 -6.41 20.43 2.21
N GLU A 158 -7.49 20.42 2.99
CA GLU A 158 -7.45 20.10 4.41
C GLU A 158 -7.67 18.61 4.63
N GLU A 159 -6.88 18.04 5.53
CA GLU A 159 -7.02 16.65 5.95
C GLU A 159 -7.04 16.51 7.46
N GLU A 160 -7.75 15.49 7.92
CA GLU A 160 -7.83 15.10 9.32
C GLU A 160 -7.94 13.57 9.40
N GLY A 161 -7.21 12.96 10.33
CA GLY A 161 -7.29 11.54 10.58
C GLY A 161 -7.32 11.25 12.07
N GLY A 162 -8.14 10.30 12.48
CA GLY A 162 -8.31 9.94 13.88
C GLY A 162 -8.69 8.48 14.09
N VAL A 163 -8.33 7.95 15.26
CA VAL A 163 -8.76 6.64 15.75
C VAL A 163 -9.83 6.83 16.81
N GLY A 164 -10.81 5.94 16.81
CA GLY A 164 -11.98 5.98 17.68
C GLY A 164 -13.24 6.47 16.96
N PRO A 165 -14.35 6.59 17.70
CA PRO A 165 -15.64 6.99 17.14
C PRO A 165 -15.58 8.40 16.56
N LEU A 166 -16.53 8.74 15.69
CA LEU A 166 -16.61 10.08 15.12
C LEU A 166 -16.84 11.13 16.21
N PRO A 167 -16.11 12.27 16.18
CA PRO A 167 -16.44 13.40 17.03
C PRO A 167 -17.79 13.97 16.58
N LYS A 168 -18.71 14.18 17.54
CA LYS A 168 -19.96 14.88 17.24
C LYS A 168 -19.64 16.33 16.91
N ALA A 169 -20.39 16.93 15.99
CA ALA A 169 -20.19 18.29 15.50
C ALA A 169 -19.83 19.28 16.64
N GLY A 170 -18.55 19.64 16.74
CA GLY A 170 -18.02 20.62 17.69
C GLY A 170 -17.43 20.07 19.00
N GLU A 171 -17.60 18.78 19.32
CA GLU A 171 -17.00 18.16 20.50
C GLU A 171 -16.16 16.95 20.08
N LEU A 172 -14.83 17.06 20.26
CA LEU A 172 -13.96 15.90 20.27
C LEU A 172 -14.49 14.95 21.35
N SER A 173 -15.09 13.82 20.94
CA SER A 173 -15.41 12.77 21.88
C SER A 173 -14.12 12.41 22.62
N ALA A 174 -14.14 12.33 23.95
CA ALA A 174 -12.96 12.00 24.74
C ALA A 174 -12.34 10.64 24.36
N ALA A 175 -13.07 9.81 23.60
CA ALA A 175 -12.63 8.54 23.05
C ALA A 175 -11.94 8.64 21.68
N THR A 176 -11.98 9.79 21.00
CA THR A 176 -11.37 9.99 19.68
C THR A 176 -9.97 10.57 19.85
N ARG A 177 -8.96 9.85 19.35
CA ARG A 177 -7.60 10.36 19.25
C ARG A 177 -7.33 10.85 17.83
N VAL A 178 -7.26 12.17 17.66
CA VAL A 178 -6.81 12.79 16.41
C VAL A 178 -5.32 12.50 16.24
N LEU A 179 -4.95 11.91 15.12
CA LEU A 179 -3.56 11.57 14.77
C LEU A 179 -2.87 12.70 14.04
N PHE A 180 -3.58 13.32 13.11
CA PHE A 180 -3.09 14.42 12.31
C PHE A 180 -4.25 15.31 11.87
N LYS A 181 -3.93 16.59 11.70
CA LYS A 181 -4.80 17.60 11.12
C LYS A 181 -3.91 18.65 10.47
N GLY A 182 -4.21 19.03 9.24
CA GLY A 182 -3.38 19.99 8.51
C GLY A 182 -3.75 20.06 7.05
N ARG A 183 -2.81 20.52 6.22
CA ARG A 183 -2.98 20.55 4.77
C ARG A 183 -2.24 19.40 4.11
N VAL A 184 -2.79 18.97 2.98
CA VAL A 184 -2.17 17.98 2.09
C VAL A 184 -0.83 18.47 1.51
N THR A 185 -0.62 19.79 1.49
CA THR A 185 0.64 20.41 1.06
C THR A 185 1.68 20.52 2.17
N ASP A 186 1.33 20.21 3.42
CA ASP A 186 2.27 20.29 4.53
C ASP A 186 3.30 19.16 4.45
N PRO A 187 4.55 19.37 4.85
CA PRO A 187 5.54 18.31 4.83
C PRO A 187 5.11 17.16 5.75
N LEU A 188 5.14 15.93 5.24
CA LEU A 188 4.93 14.74 6.07
C LEU A 188 6.07 14.60 7.08
N PRO A 189 5.81 14.09 8.30
CA PRO A 189 6.87 13.72 9.23
C PRO A 189 7.82 12.72 8.57
N ALA A 190 9.13 12.85 8.78
CA ALA A 190 10.18 12.06 8.12
C ALA A 190 10.00 10.53 8.23
N GLU A 191 9.22 10.04 9.18
CA GLU A 191 8.85 8.62 9.31
C GLU A 191 8.03 8.11 8.10
N ALA A 192 7.31 8.98 7.39
CA ALA A 192 6.56 8.68 6.17
C ALA A 192 7.45 8.64 4.90
N GLU A 193 8.67 9.16 4.96
CA GLU A 193 9.61 9.23 3.84
C GLU A 193 10.50 7.99 3.71
N THR A 194 10.53 7.13 4.73
CA THR A 194 11.37 5.92 4.75
C THR A 194 10.77 4.74 3.96
N GLU A 195 10.27 4.99 2.77
CA GLU A 195 10.16 3.94 1.75
C GLU A 195 11.14 4.33 0.65
N LYS A 196 12.41 3.94 0.86
CA LYS A 196 13.49 4.16 -0.11
C LYS A 196 13.04 3.65 -1.47
N ASP A 197 12.78 4.61 -2.35
CA ASP A 197 12.77 4.44 -3.79
C ASP A 197 14.15 3.91 -4.21
N ASN A 198 14.32 2.59 -4.13
CA ASN A 198 15.41 1.88 -4.78
C ASN A 198 14.99 1.54 -6.22
N SER A 199 14.51 2.54 -6.97
CA SER A 199 14.48 2.47 -8.43
C SER A 199 15.91 2.57 -8.93
N ILE A 200 16.58 1.42 -9.04
CA ILE A 200 17.78 1.31 -9.86
C ILE A 200 17.32 1.42 -11.32
N SER A 201 17.43 2.62 -11.90
CA SER A 201 17.31 2.80 -13.35
C SER A 201 18.43 2.06 -14.06
N PRO A 202 18.15 1.24 -15.10
CA PRO A 202 19.21 0.69 -15.93
C PRO A 202 19.75 1.79 -16.86
N LEU A 203 21.07 1.96 -16.86
CA LEU A 203 21.82 2.61 -17.94
C LEU A 203 22.00 1.62 -19.11
#